data_AF-Q6RGB5-F1
#
_entry.id   AF-Q6RGB5-F1
#
_cell.length_a   1.000
_cell.length_b   1.000
_cell.length_c   1.000
_cell.angle_alpha   90.00
_cell.angle_beta   90.00
_cell.angle_gamma   90.00
#
_symmetry.space_group_name_H-M   'P 1'
#
loop_
_entity.id
_entity.type
_entity.pdbx_description
1 polymer ?
#
loop_
_entity_poly.entity_id
_entity_poly.type
_entity_poly.pdbx_seq_one_letter_code
_entity_poly.pdbx_strand_id
1 'polypeptide(L)' 'YPHYVKSIVASTFIISLFPTTMFMCLDQEVIISNWHWATTQTTQLSLSFKLDYFSMMFIPVALFVTWSIMEFS' A
#
# COMPACT_ATOMS: atom_id res chain seq x y z
N TYR A 1 -5.76 -21.76 9.74
CA TYR A 1 -5.82 -20.40 9.15
C TYR A 1 -4.57 -19.89 8.42
N PRO A 2 -3.33 -20.42 8.57
CA PRO A 2 -2.15 -19.77 7.96
C PRO A 2 -2.15 -19.83 6.43
N HIS A 3 -2.69 -20.90 5.84
CA HIS A 3 -2.79 -21.06 4.38
C HIS A 3 -3.67 -19.98 3.71
N TYR A 4 -4.72 -19.52 4.40
CA TYR A 4 -5.60 -18.46 3.89
C TYR A 4 -4.88 -17.10 3.89
N VAL A 5 -4.17 -16.79 4.98
CA VAL A 5 -3.37 -15.56 5.10
C VAL A 5 -2.27 -15.52 4.05
N LYS A 6 -1.57 -16.65 3.81
CA LYS A 6 -0.57 -16.76 2.75
C LYS A 6 -1.15 -16.44 1.36
N SER A 7 -2.32 -16.99 1.03
CA SER A 7 -2.99 -16.74 -0.25
C SER A 7 -3.42 -15.28 -0.41
N ILE A 8 -3.92 -14.67 0.66
CA ILE A 8 -4.27 -13.24 0.66
C ILE A 8 -3.03 -12.40 0.37
N VAL A 9 -1.93 -12.61 1.08
CA VAL A 9 -0.73 -11.78 0.90
C VAL A 9 -0.11 -11.96 -0.48
N ALA A 10 -0.11 -13.18 -1.04
CA ALA A 10 0.30 -13.39 -2.43
C ALA A 10 -0.61 -12.63 -3.42
N SER A 11 -1.92 -12.66 -3.20
CA SER A 11 -2.89 -11.93 -4.03
C SER A 11 -2.73 -10.40 -3.90
N THR A 12 -2.52 -9.91 -2.68
CA THR A 12 -2.27 -8.48 -2.40
C THR A 12 -0.95 -8.01 -3.02
N PHE A 13 0.10 -8.85 -3.02
CA PHE A 13 1.34 -8.56 -3.71
C PHE A 13 1.12 -8.35 -5.22
N ILE A 14 0.39 -9.25 -5.88
CA ILE A 14 0.07 -9.11 -7.32
C ILE A 14 -0.72 -7.83 -7.58
N ILE A 15 -1.71 -7.51 -6.73
CA ILE A 15 -2.48 -6.27 -6.85
C ILE A 15 -1.60 -5.04 -6.67
N SER A 16 -0.63 -5.05 -5.75
CA SER A 16 0.30 -3.93 -5.50
C SER A 16 1.30 -3.68 -6.64
N LEU A 17 1.60 -4.70 -7.45
CA LEU A 17 2.47 -4.52 -8.62
C LEU A 17 1.81 -3.66 -9.70
N PHE A 18 0.48 -3.72 -9.86
CA PHE A 18 -0.25 -2.92 -10.84
C PHE A 18 -0.09 -1.39 -10.67
N PRO A 19 -0.36 -0.80 -9.48
CA PRO A 19 -0.12 0.62 -9.28
C PRO A 19 1.37 0.98 -9.36
N THR A 20 2.27 0.06 -9.01
CA THR A 20 3.73 0.29 -9.08
C THR A 20 4.20 0.39 -10.53
N THR A 21 3.74 -0.50 -11.41
CA THR A 21 4.08 -0.42 -12.85
C THR A 21 3.43 0.78 -13.53
N MET A 22 2.19 1.12 -13.16
CA MET A 22 1.57 2.36 -13.63
C MET A 22 2.35 3.61 -13.18
N PHE A 23 2.81 3.63 -11.93
CA PHE A 23 3.66 4.70 -11.41
C PHE A 23 4.97 4.81 -12.20
N MET A 24 5.65 3.69 -12.50
CA MET A 24 6.87 3.72 -13.32
C MET A 24 6.66 4.19 -14.76
N CYS A 25 5.47 3.96 -15.33
CA CYS A 25 5.17 4.38 -16.71
C CYS A 25 4.75 5.86 -16.83
N LEU A 26 4.08 6.41 -15.81
CA LEU A 26 3.47 7.74 -15.86
C LEU A 26 4.15 8.75 -14.92
N ASP A 27 5.03 8.30 -14.03
CA ASP A 27 5.69 9.09 -12.97
C ASP A 27 4.70 9.95 -12.14
N GLN A 28 3.46 9.49 -12.03
CA GLN A 28 2.40 10.25 -11.39
C GLN A 28 2.24 9.89 -9.91
N GLU A 29 2.60 10.81 -9.03
CA GLU A 29 2.30 10.73 -7.60
C GLU A 29 0.79 10.95 -7.36
N VAL A 30 0.18 10.12 -6.52
CA VAL A 30 -1.25 10.19 -6.20
C VAL A 30 -1.44 10.43 -4.72
N ILE A 31 -2.21 11.46 -4.37
CA ILE A 31 -2.62 11.73 -2.99
C ILE A 31 -4.11 11.40 -2.89
N ILE A 32 -4.45 10.41 -2.06
CA ILE A 32 -5.83 9.99 -1.79
C ILE A 32 -6.21 10.52 -0.41
N SER A 33 -6.85 11.70 -0.37
CA SER A 33 -7.49 12.22 0.85
C SER A 33 -8.87 11.58 1.01
N ASN A 34 -8.97 10.52 1.82
CA ASN A 34 -10.17 9.67 1.83
C ASN A 34 -11.19 10.11 2.89
N TRP A 35 -10.73 10.51 4.08
CA TRP A 35 -11.65 10.71 5.21
C TRP A 35 -11.32 11.95 6.03
N HIS A 36 -12.25 12.91 6.07
CA HIS A 36 -12.19 13.99 7.05
C HIS A 36 -12.50 13.42 8.44
N TRP A 37 -11.48 13.26 9.28
CA TRP A 37 -11.58 12.53 10.54
C TRP A 37 -12.15 13.39 11.67
N ALA A 38 -11.55 14.55 11.93
CA ALA A 38 -12.04 15.48 12.95
C ALA A 38 -11.57 16.91 12.68
N THR A 39 -12.44 17.88 12.93
CA THR A 39 -12.11 19.31 12.87
C THR A 39 -12.01 19.85 14.28
N THR A 40 -10.83 20.35 14.66
CA THR A 40 -10.61 21.04 15.95
C THR A 40 -10.25 22.49 15.67
N GLN A 41 -11.23 23.39 15.84
CA GLN A 41 -11.17 24.87 15.67
C GLN A 41 -10.42 25.41 14.44
N THR A 42 -9.12 25.21 14.31
CA THR A 42 -8.28 25.63 13.17
C THR A 42 -7.60 24.47 12.41
N THR A 43 -7.54 23.25 12.95
CA THR A 43 -6.90 22.09 12.30
C THR A 43 -7.91 21.06 11.84
N GLN A 44 -7.94 20.80 10.53
CA GLN A 44 -8.71 19.72 9.93
C GLN A 44 -7.83 18.47 9.84
N LEU A 45 -8.11 17.48 10.66
CA LEU A 45 -7.44 16.18 10.57
C LEU A 45 -8.15 15.36 9.50
N SER A 46 -7.46 15.12 8.38
CA SER A 46 -7.91 14.23 7.32
C SER A 46 -6.95 13.05 7.19
N LEU A 47 -7.52 11.86 7.05
CA LEU A 47 -6.78 10.67 6.69
C LEU A 47 -6.51 10.71 5.19
N SER A 48 -5.26 10.99 4.85
CA SER A 48 -4.78 11.10 3.48
C SER A 48 -3.64 10.12 3.25
N PHE A 49 -3.77 9.26 2.26
CA PHE A 49 -2.71 8.38 1.80
C PHE A 49 -1.93 9.08 0.69
N LYS A 50 -0.66 9.32 0.94
CA LYS A 50 0.26 9.90 -0.04
C LYS A 50 1.04 8.75 -0.68
N LEU A 51 0.78 8.48 -1.96
CA LEU A 51 1.46 7.44 -2.72
C LEU A 51 2.64 8.06 -3.48
N ASP A 52 3.71 8.31 -2.74
CA ASP A 52 4.98 8.84 -3.25
C ASP A 52 5.86 7.72 -3.79
N TYR A 53 6.91 8.07 -4.55
CA TYR A 53 7.95 7.14 -5.04
C TYR A 53 8.40 6.13 -3.98
N PHE A 54 8.72 6.58 -2.78
CA PHE A 54 9.19 5.70 -1.69
C PHE A 54 8.12 4.69 -1.26
N SER A 55 6.86 5.11 -1.18
CA SER A 55 5.76 4.23 -0.78
C SER A 55 5.46 3.20 -1.86
N MET A 56 5.43 3.60 -3.14
CA MET A 56 5.16 2.73 -4.28
C MET A 56 6.26 1.67 -4.46
N MET A 57 7.53 2.02 -4.17
CA MET A 57 8.62 1.05 -4.20
C MET A 57 8.64 0.14 -2.97
N PHE A 58 8.30 0.67 -1.79
CA PHE A 58 8.40 -0.09 -0.54
C PHE A 58 7.27 -1.11 -0.35
N ILE A 59 6.03 -0.78 -0.75
CA ILE A 59 4.86 -1.65 -0.53
C ILE A 59 5.02 -3.04 -1.18
N PRO A 60 5.38 -3.17 -2.47
CA PRO A 60 5.59 -4.47 -3.11
C PRO A 60 6.72 -5.27 -2.47
N VAL A 61 7.82 -4.60 -2.08
CA VAL A 61 8.97 -5.24 -1.43
C VAL A 61 8.59 -5.79 -0.06
N ALA A 62 7.87 -5.01 0.75
CA ALA A 62 7.40 -5.43 2.06
C ALA A 62 6.45 -6.63 1.97
N LEU A 63 5.50 -6.60 1.02
CA LEU A 63 4.58 -7.71 0.78
C LEU A 63 5.29 -8.97 0.30
N PHE A 64 6.28 -8.83 -0.58
CA PHE A 64 7.10 -9.95 -1.05
C PHE A 64 7.85 -10.62 0.11
N VAL A 65 8.54 -9.83 0.94
CA VAL A 65 9.28 -10.36 2.11
C VAL A 65 8.32 -11.02 3.11
N THR A 66 7.15 -10.41 3.36
CA THR A 66 6.16 -10.96 4.29
C THR A 66 5.61 -12.30 3.78
N TRP A 67 5.36 -12.41 2.46
CA TRP A 67 4.96 -13.68 1.84
C TRP A 67 6.04 -14.75 2.00
N SER A 68 7.31 -14.42 1.73
CA SER A 68 8.43 -15.34 1.93
C SER A 68 8.53 -15.80 3.39
N ILE A 69 8.45 -14.90 4.37
CA ILE A 69 8.50 -15.26 5.80
C ILE A 69 7.37 -16.22 6.17
N MET A 70 6.14 -15.97 5.69
CA MET A 70 5.02 -16.88 5.95
C MET A 70 5.08 -18.20 5.20
N GLU A 71 5.88 -18.30 4.14
CA GLU A 71 6.13 -19.55 3.44
C GLU A 71 7.16 -20.42 4.17
N PHE A 72 8.12 -19.79 4.84
CA PHE A 72 9.16 -20.47 5.61
C PHE A 72 8.80 -20.71 7.09
N SER A 73 7.74 -20.07 7.60
CA SER A 73 7.20 -20.27 8.95
C SER A 73 6.13 -21.33 9.01
#